data_AF-A0A672QNJ4-F1
#
_entry.id   AF-A0A672QNJ4-F1
#
_cell.length_a   1.000
_cell.length_b   1.000
_cell.length_c   1.000
_cell.angle_alpha   90.00
_cell.angle_beta   90.00
_cell.angle_gamma   90.00
#
_symmetry.space_group_name_H-M   'P 1'
#
loop_
_entity.id
_entity.type
_entity.pdbx_description
1 polymer ?
#
loop_
_entity_poly.entity_id
_entity_poly.type
_entity_poly.pdbx_seq_one_letter_code
_entity_poly.pdbx_strand_id
1 'polypeptide(L)'
;TFSQKILGSTTVFSIDNNQNPVDWTVADVASYFTAAGFPEQALAFRTQEIDGKSLLLMQRNDVLTGLSIRLGPALKIYERHVKVLQQTHFQDDEAFC
;
A
#
# COMPACT_ATOMS: atom_id res chain seq x y z
N THR A 1 -10.08 -8.29 34.78
CA THR A 1 -8.92 -7.52 34.32
C THR A 1 -8.64 -7.96 32.89
N PHE A 2 -8.80 -7.21 31.82
CA PHE A 2 -9.01 -5.78 31.60
C PHE A 2 -10.07 -5.69 30.48
N SER A 3 -11.24 -5.16 30.83
CA SER A 3 -12.27 -4.80 29.85
C SER A 3 -11.80 -3.61 29.06
N GLN A 4 -11.97 -3.64 27.74
CA GLN A 4 -12.39 -2.45 27.00
C GLN A 4 -13.10 -2.87 25.72
N LYS A 5 -14.43 -2.97 25.82
CA LYS A 5 -15.34 -2.62 24.72
C LYS A 5 -15.21 -1.11 24.57
N ILE A 6 -14.65 -0.65 23.46
CA ILE A 6 -14.83 0.74 23.01
C ILE A 6 -15.82 0.68 21.85
N LEU A 7 -16.99 1.27 22.06
CA LEU A 7 -18.06 1.41 21.09
C LEU A 7 -17.78 2.66 20.23
N GLY A 8 -17.53 2.47 18.94
CA GLY A 8 -17.37 3.57 17.99
C GLY A 8 -16.97 3.04 16.63
N SER A 9 -17.93 3.01 15.70
CA SER A 9 -17.81 2.69 14.27
C SER A 9 -16.37 2.71 13.71
N THR A 10 -15.65 1.60 13.84
CA THR A 10 -14.37 1.36 13.18
C THR A 10 -14.35 -0.11 12.87
N THR A 11 -14.52 -0.43 11.59
CA THR A 11 -14.29 -1.75 11.04
C THR A 11 -12.99 -2.32 11.60
N VAL A 12 -13.09 -3.50 12.21
CA VAL A 12 -11.92 -4.33 12.51
C VAL A 12 -11.33 -4.71 11.15
N PHE A 13 -10.38 -3.93 10.65
CA PHE A 13 -9.65 -4.28 9.43
C PHE A 13 -8.74 -5.45 9.79
N SER A 14 -9.13 -6.67 9.38
CA SER A 14 -8.27 -7.84 9.47
C SER A 14 -6.90 -7.51 8.88
N ILE A 15 -5.85 -7.64 9.68
CA ILE A 15 -4.45 -7.47 9.27
C ILE A 15 -3.97 -8.75 8.58
N ASP A 16 -4.77 -9.24 7.63
CA ASP A 16 -4.43 -10.36 6.76
C ASP A 16 -4.83 -9.94 5.36
N ASN A 17 -4.07 -9.00 4.79
CA ASN A 17 -4.31 -8.52 3.44
C ASN A 17 -3.75 -9.53 2.41
N ASN A 18 -4.20 -10.78 2.49
CA ASN A 18 -3.91 -11.85 1.53
C ASN A 18 -4.73 -11.68 0.23
N GLN A 19 -5.09 -10.45 -0.09
CA GLN A 19 -5.83 -10.07 -1.29
C GLN A 19 -4.84 -9.66 -2.37
N ASN A 20 -5.12 -10.06 -3.61
CA ASN A 20 -4.30 -9.72 -4.76
C ASN A 20 -4.17 -8.17 -4.85
N PRO A 21 -2.94 -7.61 -4.89
CA PRO A 21 -2.74 -6.17 -4.96
C PRO A 21 -3.44 -5.49 -6.15
N VAL A 22 -3.77 -6.24 -7.22
CA VAL A 22 -4.52 -5.72 -8.38
C VAL A 22 -5.94 -5.25 -8.01
N ASP A 23 -6.52 -5.81 -6.95
CA ASP A 23 -7.88 -5.52 -6.49
C ASP A 23 -7.92 -4.51 -5.34
N TRP A 24 -6.76 -4.04 -4.89
CA TRP A 24 -6.69 -3.07 -3.79
C TRP A 24 -7.36 -1.75 -4.19
N THR A 25 -8.27 -1.30 -3.34
CA THR A 25 -8.83 0.05 -3.42
C THR A 25 -7.82 1.07 -2.88
N VAL A 26 -8.11 2.37 -3.07
CA VAL A 26 -7.34 3.46 -2.46
C VAL A 26 -7.25 3.30 -0.93
N ALA A 27 -8.31 2.80 -0.29
CA ALA A 27 -8.33 2.57 1.15
C ALA A 27 -7.37 1.44 1.57
N ASP A 28 -7.28 0.37 0.76
CA ASP A 28 -6.39 -0.77 1.03
C ASP A 28 -4.92 -0.38 0.87
N VAL A 29 -4.59 0.40 -0.17
CA VAL A 29 -3.24 0.96 -0.36
C VAL A 29 -2.84 1.83 0.84
N ALA A 30 -3.72 2.74 1.26
CA ALA A 30 -3.45 3.61 2.41
C ALA A 30 -3.32 2.81 3.72
N SER A 31 -4.17 1.79 3.93
CA SER A 31 -4.10 0.91 5.09
C SER A 31 -2.79 0.13 5.13
N TYR A 32 -2.37 -0.44 4.00
CA TYR A 32 -1.11 -1.17 3.85
C TYR A 32 0.10 -0.31 4.22
N PHE A 33 0.22 0.90 3.65
CA PHE A 33 1.36 1.76 3.94
C PHE A 33 1.32 2.34 5.36
N THR A 34 0.12 2.53 5.94
CA THR A 34 -0.02 2.89 7.36
C THR A 34 0.52 1.78 8.25
N ALA A 35 0.11 0.53 8.01
CA ALA A 35 0.58 -0.64 8.75
C ALA A 35 2.08 -0.92 8.57
N ALA A 36 2.62 -0.59 7.39
CA ALA A 36 4.06 -0.67 7.09
C ALA A 36 4.91 0.43 7.77
N GLY A 37 4.30 1.35 8.51
CA GLY A 37 4.99 2.41 9.24
C GLY A 37 5.19 3.71 8.45
N PHE A 38 4.37 3.94 7.41
CA PHE A 38 4.40 5.14 6.56
C PHE A 38 3.07 5.91 6.56
N PRO A 39 2.52 6.33 7.72
CA PRO A 39 1.20 6.95 7.80
C PRO A 39 1.10 8.30 7.06
N GLU A 40 2.16 9.10 7.04
CA GLU A 40 2.19 10.36 6.28
C GLU A 40 2.12 10.10 4.77
N GLN A 41 2.80 9.06 4.29
CA GLN A 41 2.83 8.72 2.88
C GLN A 41 1.54 8.02 2.46
N ALA A 42 0.94 7.22 3.34
CA ALA A 42 -0.40 6.66 3.14
C ALA A 42 -1.44 7.76 2.87
N LEU A 43 -1.35 8.89 3.58
CA LEU A 43 -2.21 10.05 3.30
C LEU A 43 -1.95 10.63 1.89
N ALA A 44 -0.69 10.70 1.45
CA ALA A 44 -0.35 11.15 0.11
C ALA A 44 -0.92 10.20 -0.97
N PHE A 45 -0.76 8.88 -0.82
CA PHE A 45 -1.38 7.88 -1.70
C PHE A 45 -2.91 8.05 -1.75
N ARG A 46 -3.55 8.26 -0.61
CA ARG A 46 -5.00 8.47 -0.55
C ARG A 46 -5.43 9.76 -1.25
N THR A 47 -4.68 10.85 -1.05
CA THR A 47 -5.00 12.16 -1.63
C THR A 47 -4.86 12.17 -3.15
N GLN A 48 -3.94 11.36 -3.67
CA GLN A 48 -3.73 11.20 -5.11
C GLN A 48 -4.55 10.05 -5.71
N GLU A 49 -5.46 9.47 -4.92
CA GLU A 49 -6.37 8.41 -5.36
C GLU A 49 -5.64 7.20 -5.96
N ILE A 50 -4.48 6.84 -5.38
CA ILE A 50 -3.69 5.70 -5.83
C ILE A 50 -4.34 4.40 -5.35
N ASP A 51 -4.91 3.66 -6.29
CA ASP A 51 -5.40 2.29 -6.09
C ASP A 51 -4.29 1.25 -6.36
N GLY A 52 -4.63 -0.03 -6.21
CA GLY A 52 -3.71 -1.14 -6.41
C GLY A 52 -3.12 -1.22 -7.82
N LYS A 53 -3.93 -1.01 -8.85
CA LYS A 53 -3.49 -1.05 -10.25
C LYS A 53 -2.51 0.08 -10.54
N SER A 54 -2.85 1.29 -10.12
CA SER A 54 -1.96 2.45 -10.22
C SER A 54 -0.66 2.19 -9.46
N LEU A 55 -0.72 1.66 -8.23
CA LEU A 55 0.45 1.34 -7.42
C LEU A 55 1.39 0.35 -8.11
N LEU A 56 0.84 -0.72 -8.69
CA LEU A 56 1.60 -1.74 -9.42
C LEU A 56 2.25 -1.22 -10.71
N LEU A 57 1.71 -0.14 -11.28
CA LEU A 57 2.27 0.50 -12.49
C LEU A 57 3.26 1.63 -12.17
N MET A 58 3.39 2.04 -10.90
CA MET A 58 4.29 3.13 -10.53
C MET A 58 5.75 2.78 -10.84
N GLN A 59 6.42 3.69 -11.51
CA GLN A 59 7.85 3.65 -11.72
C GLN A 59 8.58 4.34 -10.56
N ARG A 60 9.90 4.13 -10.51
CA ARG A 60 10.75 4.77 -9.50
C ARG A 60 10.55 6.28 -9.45
N ASN A 61 10.50 6.94 -10.61
CA ASN A 61 10.33 8.39 -10.65
C ASN A 61 8.99 8.84 -10.06
N ASP A 62 7.90 8.11 -10.31
CA ASP A 62 6.57 8.47 -9.81
C ASP A 62 6.53 8.48 -8.28
N VAL A 63 7.18 7.51 -7.64
CA VAL A 63 7.27 7.46 -6.16
C VAL A 63 8.21 8.53 -5.62
N LEU A 64 9.33 8.80 -6.31
CA LEU A 64 10.36 9.74 -5.84
C LEU A 64 9.96 11.21 -6.03
N THR A 65 9.16 11.54 -7.04
CA THR A 65 8.82 12.94 -7.37
C THR A 65 7.32 13.22 -7.36
N GLY A 66 6.47 12.27 -7.75
CA GLY A 66 5.02 12.46 -7.89
C GLY A 66 4.26 12.63 -6.58
N LEU A 67 4.75 12.03 -5.49
CA LEU A 67 4.04 12.01 -4.20
C LEU A 67 4.42 13.14 -3.22
N SER A 68 5.37 14.02 -3.58
CA SER A 68 5.94 15.04 -2.66
C SER A 68 6.44 14.46 -1.32
N ILE A 69 6.92 13.21 -1.36
CA ILE A 69 7.48 12.50 -0.21
C ILE A 69 8.97 12.83 -0.09
N ARG A 70 9.48 12.95 1.14
CA ARG A 70 10.93 13.09 1.38
C ARG A 70 11.69 11.91 0.76
N LEU A 71 12.86 12.18 0.18
CA LEU A 71 13.66 11.19 -0.56
C LEU A 71 13.90 9.89 0.22
N GLY A 72 14.23 9.99 1.52
CA GLY A 72 14.50 8.81 2.36
C GLY A 72 13.31 7.84 2.44
N PRO A 73 12.13 8.27 2.94
CA PRO A 73 10.92 7.46 2.90
C PRO A 73 10.54 6.97 1.50
N ALA A 74 10.65 7.81 0.47
CA ALA A 74 10.29 7.43 -0.90
C ALA A 74 11.13 6.25 -1.43
N LEU A 75 12.44 6.26 -1.17
CA LEU A 75 13.33 5.15 -1.51
C LEU A 75 12.95 3.85 -0.78
N LYS A 76 12.60 3.94 0.51
CA LYS A 76 12.18 2.77 1.29
C LYS A 76 10.88 2.18 0.75
N ILE A 77 9.91 3.02 0.41
CA ILE A 77 8.62 2.60 -0.16
C ILE A 77 8.84 1.89 -1.50
N TYR A 78 9.62 2.48 -2.41
CA TYR A 78 9.82 1.88 -3.72
C TYR A 78 10.56 0.54 -3.64
N GLU A 79 11.70 0.51 -2.94
CA GLU A 79 12.58 -0.67 -2.93
C GLU A 79 12.05 -1.82 -2.06
N ARG A 80 11.26 -1.55 -1.00
CA ARG A 80 10.80 -2.59 -0.06
C ARG A 80 9.34 -2.98 -0.20
N HIS A 81 8.52 -2.15 -0.83
CA HIS A 81 7.08 -2.41 -0.95
C HIS A 81 6.65 -2.50 -2.40
N VAL A 82 6.80 -1.42 -3.18
CA VAL A 82 6.29 -1.37 -4.57
C VAL A 82 6.92 -2.46 -5.43
N LYS A 83 8.24 -2.58 -5.43
CA LYS A 83 8.94 -3.63 -6.17
C LYS A 83 8.55 -5.04 -5.75
N VAL A 84 8.34 -5.27 -4.45
CA VAL A 84 7.98 -6.59 -3.93
C VAL A 84 6.57 -6.95 -4.39
N LEU A 85 5.62 -6.02 -4.29
CA LEU A 85 4.25 -6.21 -4.76
C LEU A 85 4.19 -6.46 -6.29
N GLN A 86 5.00 -5.74 -7.07
CA GLN A 86 5.13 -5.97 -8.51
C GLN A 86 5.70 -7.36 -8.81
N GLN A 87 6.77 -7.78 -8.14
CA GLN A 87 7.38 -9.08 -8.36
C GLN A 87 6.44 -10.25 -8.05
N THR A 88 5.66 -10.14 -6.97
CA THR A 88 4.66 -11.16 -6.63
C THR A 88 3.56 -11.24 -7.68
N HIS A 89 3.13 -10.11 -8.24
CA HIS A 89 2.06 -10.09 -9.26
C HIS A 89 2.51 -10.68 -10.60
N PHE A 90 3.69 -10.29 -11.12
CA PHE A 90 4.16 -10.75 -12.43
C PHE A 90 4.67 -12.20 -12.46
N GLN A 91 4.91 -12.83 -11.29
CA GLN A 91 5.23 -14.27 -11.23
C GLN A 91 4.00 -15.15 -11.45
N ASP A 92 2.79 -14.62 -11.26
CA ASP A 92 1.54 -15.35 -11.48
C ASP A 92 1.12 -15.37 -12.97
N ASP A 93 1.57 -14.39 -13.77
CA ASP A 93 1.24 -14.29 -15.21
C ASP A 93 2.09 -15.23 -16.10
N GLU A 94 3.32 -15.56 -15.70
CA GLU A 94 4.23 -16.45 -16.45
C GLU A 94 4.03 -17.95 -16.13
N ALA A 95 3.10 -18.28 -15.23
CA ALA A 95 2.78 -19.68 -14.86
C ALA A 95 1.83 -20.37 -15.87
N PHE A 96 1.51 -19.73 -17.01
CA PHE A 96 0.60 -20.25 -18.04
C PHE A 96 1.23 -20.46 -19.43
N CYS A 97 2.56 -20.50 -19.55
CA CYS A 97 3.25 -20.93 -20.79
C CYS A 97 3.72 -22.38 -20.73
#